data_AF-A0A0N4ZLT3-F1
#
_entry.id   AF-A0A0N4ZLT3-F1
#
_cell.length_a   1.000
_cell.length_b   1.000
_cell.length_c   1.000
_cell.angle_alpha   90.00
_cell.angle_beta   90.00
_cell.angle_gamma   90.00
#
_symmetry.space_group_name_H-M   'P 1'
#
loop_
_entity.id
_entity.type
_entity.pdbx_description
1 polymer ?
#
loop_
_entity_poly.entity_id
_entity_poly.type
_entity_poly.pdbx_seq_one_letter_code
_entity_poly.pdbx_strand_id
1 'polypeptide(L)'
;MENNKKSQPSVMESDILFVDDNIEKHYGEEFICKEVYFPIYWLVNFLGLPTFQTQKKSGCSKLLKLFLTLITIGPIIAFFIYNIVLTHHYQILSLHWAHSFVYNTLLINAILGVIMYNGIQKFDFFKTFIIKFKDYREMDTCNRRAINFSKTSAMIKILILWIVYISCAIITCTINYTNYEINEEKKITYKISKFFNKQTFFLDTFIIIFANILTLFFISLYLCTYWAIQGETSNFSSQAKRLLDQDCVNARTNLISLSMRHTKLMELVSFVNESLDKYTNILVFHSILITVFSISVVRNYSLAEIGGFEKFEVQLPILLCILVAVFILSPIASSHDNILKDKNTILFNNALFHPYNAELHSISSSMIQRIESATYTGRLVHLIPVNELILPIVVLATIFLSILVGIAPN
;
A
#
# COMPACT_ATOMS: atom_id res chain seq x y z
N MET A 1 38.90 6.62 -18.89
CA MET A 1 38.36 6.29 -17.57
C MET A 1 36.85 6.22 -17.70
N GLU A 2 36.32 5.01 -17.62
CA GLU A 2 34.90 4.70 -17.84
C GLU A 2 34.02 5.32 -16.77
N ASN A 3 32.98 6.03 -17.24
CA ASN A 3 31.96 6.61 -16.39
C ASN A 3 30.91 5.54 -16.07
N ASN A 4 30.95 5.04 -14.83
CA ASN A 4 29.91 4.18 -14.26
C ASN A 4 28.58 4.95 -14.18
N LYS A 5 27.75 4.82 -15.22
CA LYS A 5 26.33 5.15 -15.17
C LYS A 5 25.66 4.20 -14.17
N LYS A 6 25.51 4.64 -12.92
CA LYS A 6 24.57 4.03 -11.99
C LYS A 6 23.17 4.14 -12.59
N SER A 7 22.56 2.99 -12.84
CA SER A 7 21.20 2.84 -13.34
C SER A 7 20.20 3.44 -12.34
N GLN A 8 19.74 4.66 -12.62
CA GLN A 8 18.41 5.07 -12.18
C GLN A 8 17.38 4.33 -13.06
N PRO A 9 16.21 3.96 -12.53
CA PRO A 9 15.14 3.41 -13.36
C PRO A 9 14.80 4.46 -14.42
N SER A 10 15.14 4.17 -15.68
CA SER A 10 14.80 5.03 -16.81
C SER A 10 13.28 5.02 -16.97
N VAL A 11 12.63 6.13 -16.64
CA VAL A 11 11.29 6.41 -17.17
C VAL A 11 11.43 6.41 -18.68
N MET A 12 10.76 5.48 -19.38
CA MET A 12 10.80 5.48 -20.85
C MET A 12 10.20 6.80 -21.35
N GLU A 13 10.79 7.43 -22.36
CA GLU A 13 10.22 8.65 -22.98
C GLU A 13 8.76 8.44 -23.44
N SER A 14 8.39 7.19 -23.79
CA SER A 14 7.02 6.81 -24.13
C SER A 14 6.05 6.78 -22.94
N ASP A 15 6.54 6.79 -21.69
CA ASP A 15 5.73 6.93 -20.47
C ASP A 15 5.39 8.41 -20.18
N ILE A 16 6.03 9.36 -20.88
CA ILE A 16 5.82 10.81 -20.74
C ILE A 16 4.75 11.25 -21.76
N LEU A 17 3.56 11.57 -21.26
CA LEU A 17 2.48 12.09 -22.10
C LEU A 17 2.73 13.58 -22.35
N PHE A 18 3.32 13.91 -23.50
CA PHE A 18 3.30 15.29 -24.00
C PHE A 18 1.86 15.61 -24.43
N VAL A 19 1.14 16.35 -23.58
CA VAL A 19 -0.19 16.86 -23.92
C VAL A 19 -0.02 18.11 -24.77
N ASP A 20 -0.65 18.08 -25.95
CA ASP A 20 -0.68 19.11 -27.00
C ASP A 20 -1.04 20.50 -26.43
N ASP A 21 -0.36 21.55 -26.92
CA ASP A 21 -0.37 22.91 -26.36
C ASP A 21 -1.74 23.63 -26.42
N ASN A 22 -2.72 23.06 -27.14
CA ASN A 22 -4.04 23.66 -27.35
C ASN A 22 -5.10 23.24 -26.31
N ILE A 23 -4.72 22.56 -25.23
CA ILE A 23 -5.65 22.17 -24.15
C ILE A 23 -5.33 22.95 -22.87
N GLU A 24 -5.74 24.22 -22.86
CA GLU A 24 -6.04 25.00 -21.64
C GLU A 24 -7.27 24.44 -20.89
N LYS A 25 -7.56 23.13 -20.98
CA LYS A 25 -8.60 22.51 -20.15
C LYS A 25 -8.01 22.21 -18.78
N HIS A 26 -8.39 23.03 -17.82
CA HIS A 26 -8.21 22.87 -16.37
C HIS A 26 -7.74 21.48 -15.90
N TYR A 27 -6.62 21.46 -15.17
CA TYR A 27 -6.21 20.38 -14.25
C TYR A 27 -7.25 20.21 -13.13
N GLY A 28 -8.42 19.68 -13.47
CA GLY A 28 -9.51 19.42 -12.54
C GLY A 28 -9.18 18.27 -11.59
N GLU A 29 -9.90 18.19 -10.47
CA GLU A 29 -9.78 17.11 -9.49
C GLU A 29 -9.94 15.72 -10.15
N GLU A 30 -10.84 15.61 -11.15
CA GLU A 30 -11.07 14.37 -11.90
C GLU A 30 -9.83 13.91 -12.67
N PHE A 31 -9.09 14.83 -13.30
CA PHE A 31 -7.85 14.51 -14.02
C PHE A 31 -6.79 13.97 -13.07
N ILE A 32 -6.56 14.65 -11.94
CA ILE A 32 -5.60 14.22 -10.91
C ILE A 32 -6.00 12.86 -10.33
N CYS A 33 -7.30 12.64 -10.10
CA CYS A 33 -7.80 11.37 -9.61
C CYS A 33 -7.57 10.23 -10.62
N LYS A 34 -7.84 10.48 -11.91
CA LYS A 34 -7.53 9.54 -12.98
C LYS A 34 -6.05 9.24 -13.10
N GLU A 35 -5.21 10.23 -12.81
CA GLU A 35 -3.76 10.07 -12.86
C GLU A 35 -3.22 9.25 -11.68
N VAL A 36 -3.61 9.58 -10.46
CA VAL A 36 -3.14 8.87 -9.25
C VAL A 36 -3.64 7.43 -9.24
N TYR A 37 -4.93 7.22 -9.53
CA TYR A 37 -5.56 5.90 -9.43
C TYR A 37 -5.64 5.17 -10.77
N PHE A 38 -4.87 5.59 -11.78
CA PHE A 38 -4.97 5.06 -13.14
C PHE A 38 -5.02 3.51 -13.25
N PRO A 39 -4.29 2.71 -12.43
CA PRO A 39 -4.31 1.25 -12.57
C PRO A 39 -5.63 0.61 -12.19
N ILE A 40 -6.35 1.27 -11.28
CA ILE A 40 -7.61 0.80 -10.72
C ILE A 40 -8.75 1.78 -11.02
N TYR A 41 -8.53 2.77 -11.89
CA TYR A 41 -9.46 3.87 -12.11
C TYR A 41 -10.85 3.37 -12.53
N TRP A 42 -10.89 2.33 -13.38
CA TRP A 42 -12.13 1.68 -13.79
C TRP A 42 -12.94 1.14 -12.61
N LEU A 43 -12.30 0.50 -11.62
CA LEU A 43 -12.91 -0.01 -10.40
C LEU A 43 -13.33 1.14 -9.47
N VAL A 44 -12.48 2.16 -9.36
CA VAL A 44 -12.72 3.34 -8.53
C VAL A 44 -13.96 4.09 -9.07
N ASN A 45 -14.12 4.16 -10.40
CA ASN A 45 -15.29 4.72 -11.07
C ASN A 45 -16.53 3.82 -10.95
N PHE A 46 -16.38 2.51 -11.16
CA PHE A 46 -17.47 1.52 -11.02
C PHE A 46 -18.08 1.52 -9.61
N LEU A 47 -17.24 1.61 -8.58
CA LEU A 47 -17.67 1.64 -7.18
C LEU A 47 -18.15 3.02 -6.72
N GLY A 48 -18.08 4.04 -7.59
CA GLY A 48 -18.62 5.37 -7.32
C GLY A 48 -17.95 6.07 -6.14
N LEU A 49 -16.62 5.95 -6.01
CA LEU A 49 -15.87 6.65 -4.97
C LEU A 49 -16.20 8.16 -4.98
N PRO A 50 -16.45 8.79 -3.82
CA PRO A 50 -17.04 10.12 -3.72
C PRO A 50 -16.21 11.26 -4.34
N THR A 51 -14.96 10.99 -4.73
CA THR A 51 -14.12 11.90 -5.53
C THR A 51 -14.60 12.10 -6.97
N PHE A 52 -15.44 11.22 -7.53
CA PHE A 52 -15.95 11.32 -8.91
C PHE A 52 -17.34 11.91 -9.06
N GLN A 53 -18.03 12.12 -7.94
CA GLN A 53 -19.38 12.64 -7.97
C GLN A 53 -19.34 14.10 -7.57
N THR A 54 -19.33 15.00 -8.56
CA THR A 54 -19.73 16.40 -8.42
C THR A 54 -21.09 16.44 -7.72
N GLN A 55 -21.08 16.64 -6.40
CA GLN A 55 -22.26 16.83 -5.55
C GLN A 55 -23.51 16.07 -6.00
N LYS A 56 -23.44 14.74 -6.21
CA LYS A 56 -24.69 13.97 -6.11
C LYS A 56 -25.03 13.92 -4.63
N LYS A 57 -25.97 14.77 -4.22
CA LYS A 57 -26.78 14.55 -3.01
C LYS A 57 -27.35 13.14 -3.13
N SER A 58 -26.62 12.13 -2.64
CA SER A 58 -27.12 10.78 -2.65
C SER A 58 -28.26 10.78 -1.63
N GLY A 59 -29.50 10.88 -2.10
CA GLY A 59 -30.72 10.61 -1.31
C GLY A 59 -30.80 9.17 -0.79
N CYS A 60 -29.74 8.38 -1.01
CA CYS A 60 -29.50 7.11 -0.36
C CYS A 60 -29.37 7.35 1.15
N SER A 61 -30.44 7.02 1.89
CA SER A 61 -30.51 7.18 3.34
C SER A 61 -29.31 6.51 4.00
N LYS A 62 -28.84 7.04 5.14
CA LYS A 62 -27.76 6.41 5.94
C LYS A 62 -28.06 4.93 6.22
N LEU A 63 -29.35 4.60 6.36
CA LEU A 63 -29.86 3.23 6.52
C LEU A 63 -29.61 2.36 5.28
N LEU A 64 -29.84 2.85 4.07
CA LEU A 64 -29.59 2.07 2.85
C LEU A 64 -28.09 1.81 2.66
N LYS A 65 -27.22 2.78 2.94
CA LYS A 65 -25.75 2.58 2.92
C LYS A 65 -25.29 1.58 3.97
N LEU A 66 -25.85 1.64 5.18
CA LEU A 66 -25.58 0.69 6.25
C LEU A 66 -26.02 -0.72 5.83
N PHE A 67 -27.23 -0.86 5.28
CA PHE A 67 -27.77 -2.12 4.82
C PHE A 67 -26.93 -2.73 3.69
N LEU A 68 -26.51 -1.92 2.72
CA LEU A 68 -25.65 -2.35 1.62
C LEU A 68 -24.28 -2.83 2.12
N THR A 69 -23.69 -2.07 3.05
CA THR A 69 -22.44 -2.44 3.74
C THR A 69 -22.59 -3.76 4.49
N LEU A 70 -23.72 -3.95 5.17
CA LEU A 70 -24.01 -5.13 5.98
C LEU A 70 -24.28 -6.37 5.12
N ILE A 71 -24.92 -6.22 3.96
CA ILE A 71 -25.06 -7.31 2.96
C ILE A 71 -23.70 -7.68 2.37
N THR A 72 -22.83 -6.70 2.15
CA THR A 72 -21.54 -6.92 1.49
C THR A 72 -20.51 -7.57 2.41
N ILE A 73 -20.49 -7.17 3.70
CA ILE A 73 -19.50 -7.66 4.68
C ILE A 73 -20.08 -8.75 5.59
N GLY A 74 -21.39 -8.74 5.82
CA GLY A 74 -22.08 -9.68 6.71
C GLY A 74 -21.73 -11.14 6.43
N PRO A 75 -21.72 -11.61 5.17
CA PRO A 75 -21.27 -12.95 4.83
C PRO A 75 -19.81 -13.22 5.22
N ILE A 76 -18.91 -12.24 5.05
CA ILE A 76 -17.49 -12.36 5.43
C ILE A 76 -17.34 -12.45 6.95
N ILE A 77 -18.06 -11.59 7.71
CA ILE A 77 -18.05 -11.60 9.18
C ILE A 77 -18.64 -12.92 9.71
N ALA A 78 -19.78 -13.36 9.19
CA ALA A 78 -20.39 -14.62 9.58
C ALA A 78 -19.45 -15.79 9.29
N PHE A 79 -18.82 -15.81 8.11
CA PHE A 79 -17.86 -16.83 7.72
C PHE A 79 -16.60 -16.83 8.61
N PHE A 80 -16.14 -15.66 9.05
CA PHE A 80 -15.04 -15.48 9.99
C PHE A 80 -15.39 -15.99 11.39
N ILE A 81 -16.51 -15.53 11.97
CA ILE A 81 -16.98 -15.95 13.30
C ILE A 81 -17.20 -17.46 13.33
N TYR A 82 -17.87 -18.00 12.31
CA TYR A 82 -18.12 -19.43 12.21
C TYR A 82 -16.81 -20.23 12.13
N ASN A 83 -15.78 -19.71 11.44
CA ASN A 83 -14.49 -20.37 11.41
C ASN A 83 -13.86 -20.46 12.80
N ILE A 84 -13.90 -19.37 13.57
CA ILE A 84 -13.38 -19.35 14.95
C ILE A 84 -14.11 -20.39 15.81
N VAL A 85 -15.45 -20.43 15.72
CA VAL A 85 -16.25 -21.40 16.46
C VAL A 85 -15.90 -22.83 16.04
N LEU A 86 -15.67 -23.10 14.76
CA LEU A 86 -15.29 -24.43 14.31
C LEU A 86 -13.87 -24.84 14.71
N THR A 87 -12.95 -23.89 14.85
CA THR A 87 -11.52 -24.19 15.07
C THR A 87 -11.03 -23.99 16.50
N HIS A 88 -11.90 -23.53 17.42
CA HIS A 88 -11.54 -23.27 18.82
C HIS A 88 -10.98 -24.49 19.57
N HIS A 89 -11.32 -25.70 19.12
CA HIS A 89 -10.91 -26.95 19.75
C HIS A 89 -9.51 -27.41 19.35
N TYR A 90 -8.91 -26.82 18.29
CA TYR A 90 -7.54 -27.14 17.92
C TYR A 90 -6.55 -26.55 18.92
N GLN A 91 -5.56 -27.34 19.31
CA GLN A 91 -4.48 -26.89 20.18
C GLN A 91 -3.76 -25.68 19.58
N ILE A 92 -3.53 -24.64 20.37
CA ILE A 92 -2.79 -23.44 19.95
C ILE A 92 -1.41 -23.84 19.41
N LEU A 93 -1.02 -23.25 18.27
CA LEU A 93 0.19 -23.56 17.51
C LEU A 93 0.23 -24.94 16.82
N SER A 94 -0.82 -25.76 16.89
CA SER A 94 -0.90 -26.97 16.06
C SER A 94 -1.00 -26.62 14.57
N LEU A 95 -0.71 -27.59 13.70
CA LEU A 95 -0.78 -27.44 12.25
C LEU A 95 -2.15 -26.91 11.79
N HIS A 96 -3.23 -27.50 12.29
CA HIS A 96 -4.60 -27.11 11.95
C HIS A 96 -4.97 -25.73 12.49
N TRP A 97 -4.48 -25.40 13.69
CA TRP A 97 -4.66 -24.06 14.26
C TRP A 97 -3.93 -23.00 13.43
N ALA A 98 -2.67 -23.24 13.06
CA ALA A 98 -1.85 -22.32 12.28
C ALA A 98 -2.44 -22.08 10.88
N HIS A 99 -2.93 -23.13 10.22
CA HIS A 99 -3.67 -22.99 8.96
C HIS A 99 -4.94 -22.14 9.12
N SER A 100 -5.76 -22.45 10.12
CA SER A 100 -6.98 -21.69 10.39
C SER A 100 -6.67 -20.23 10.69
N PHE A 101 -5.60 -19.95 11.43
CA PHE A 101 -5.13 -18.62 11.72
C PHE A 101 -4.78 -17.84 10.46
N VAL A 102 -4.03 -18.44 9.52
CA VAL A 102 -3.71 -17.80 8.23
C VAL A 102 -4.98 -17.46 7.45
N TYR A 103 -5.92 -18.42 7.32
CA TYR A 103 -7.20 -18.19 6.64
C TYR A 103 -8.02 -17.07 7.28
N ASN A 104 -8.13 -17.09 8.61
CA ASN A 104 -8.89 -16.11 9.36
C ASN A 104 -8.26 -14.72 9.27
N THR A 105 -6.93 -14.62 9.29
CA THR A 105 -6.23 -13.34 9.16
C THR A 105 -6.45 -12.72 7.78
N LEU A 106 -6.49 -13.52 6.71
CA LEU A 106 -6.84 -13.03 5.37
C LEU A 106 -8.27 -12.48 5.30
N LEU A 107 -9.24 -13.10 5.98
CA LEU A 107 -10.62 -12.60 6.07
C LEU A 107 -10.71 -11.33 6.92
N ILE A 108 -9.96 -11.27 8.03
CA ILE A 108 -9.87 -10.06 8.87
C ILE A 108 -9.37 -8.87 8.04
N ASN A 109 -8.41 -9.06 7.13
CA ASN A 109 -7.92 -7.99 6.26
C ASN A 109 -9.04 -7.40 5.38
N ALA A 110 -9.96 -8.23 4.90
CA ALA A 110 -11.13 -7.76 4.14
C ALA A 110 -12.07 -6.92 5.03
N ILE A 111 -12.39 -7.42 6.22
CA ILE A 111 -13.26 -6.73 7.19
C ILE A 111 -12.65 -5.39 7.59
N LEU A 112 -11.37 -5.40 7.97
CA LEU A 112 -10.63 -4.19 8.31
C LEU A 112 -10.59 -3.22 7.13
N GLY A 113 -10.29 -3.70 5.93
CA GLY A 113 -10.28 -2.87 4.71
C GLY A 113 -11.56 -2.06 4.56
N VAL A 114 -12.75 -2.65 4.78
CA VAL A 114 -14.00 -1.88 4.71
C VAL A 114 -14.20 -0.94 5.89
N ILE A 115 -13.88 -1.37 7.12
CA ILE A 115 -13.96 -0.49 8.30
C ILE A 115 -13.08 0.75 8.08
N MET A 116 -11.87 0.54 7.59
CA MET A 116 -10.87 1.57 7.32
C MET A 116 -11.35 2.48 6.20
N TYR A 117 -11.87 1.92 5.11
CA TYR A 117 -12.46 2.68 4.02
C TYR A 117 -13.63 3.56 4.46
N ASN A 118 -14.54 3.03 5.27
CA ASN A 118 -15.65 3.78 5.84
C ASN A 118 -15.15 4.89 6.78
N GLY A 119 -14.07 4.65 7.52
CA GLY A 119 -13.38 5.67 8.31
C GLY A 119 -12.81 6.78 7.43
N ILE A 120 -12.02 6.43 6.43
CA ILE A 120 -11.38 7.32 5.45
C ILE A 120 -12.41 8.15 4.67
N GLN A 121 -13.56 7.56 4.31
CA GLN A 121 -14.67 8.28 3.71
C GLN A 121 -15.28 9.33 4.65
N LYS A 122 -15.43 9.05 5.95
CA LYS A 122 -15.97 10.03 6.91
C LYS A 122 -15.10 11.28 7.04
N PHE A 123 -13.80 11.16 6.80
CA PHE A 123 -12.85 12.26 6.84
C PHE A 123 -12.60 12.90 5.46
N ASP A 124 -13.37 12.53 4.43
CA ASP A 124 -13.17 12.99 3.04
C ASP A 124 -11.71 12.86 2.58
N PHE A 125 -11.01 11.82 3.03
CA PHE A 125 -9.55 11.70 2.83
C PHE A 125 -9.16 11.76 1.36
N PHE A 126 -9.80 10.95 0.51
CA PHE A 126 -9.45 10.90 -0.93
C PHE A 126 -9.70 12.25 -1.61
N LYS A 127 -10.76 12.95 -1.24
CA LYS A 127 -11.05 14.29 -1.78
C LYS A 127 -10.01 15.30 -1.31
N THR A 128 -9.72 15.32 0.00
CA THR A 128 -8.72 16.22 0.59
C THR A 128 -7.32 15.94 0.03
N PHE A 129 -6.97 14.68 -0.17
CA PHE A 129 -5.73 14.25 -0.81
C PHE A 129 -5.63 14.83 -2.23
N ILE A 130 -6.65 14.63 -3.07
CA ILE A 130 -6.66 15.13 -4.45
C ILE A 130 -6.55 16.66 -4.49
N ILE A 131 -7.24 17.37 -3.59
CA ILE A 131 -7.14 18.84 -3.49
C ILE A 131 -5.72 19.26 -3.11
N LYS A 132 -5.14 18.73 -2.03
CA LYS A 132 -3.77 19.05 -1.61
C LYS A 132 -2.73 18.69 -2.68
N PHE A 133 -2.94 17.57 -3.37
CA PHE A 133 -2.07 17.13 -4.47
C PHE A 133 -2.15 18.07 -5.67
N LYS A 134 -3.35 18.51 -6.03
CA LYS A 134 -3.58 19.51 -7.07
C LYS A 134 -2.94 20.84 -6.70
N ASP A 135 -3.18 21.36 -5.49
CA ASP A 135 -2.61 22.62 -5.00
C ASP A 135 -1.08 22.61 -5.06
N TYR A 136 -0.45 21.49 -4.69
CA TYR A 136 0.99 21.30 -4.81
C TYR A 136 1.46 21.38 -6.28
N ARG A 137 0.76 20.69 -7.20
CA ARG A 137 1.13 20.69 -8.62
C ARG A 137 0.88 22.00 -9.34
N GLU A 138 -0.11 22.78 -8.94
CA GLU A 138 -0.34 24.12 -9.51
C GLU A 138 0.85 25.06 -9.27
N MET A 139 1.59 24.85 -8.18
CA MET A 139 2.85 25.56 -7.85
C MET A 139 4.06 25.04 -8.65
N ASP A 140 4.02 23.85 -9.24
CA ASP A 140 5.12 23.33 -10.08
C ASP A 140 5.01 23.86 -11.51
N THR A 141 5.39 25.13 -11.71
CA THR A 141 5.30 25.83 -13.01
C THR A 141 6.21 25.24 -14.08
N CYS A 142 7.29 24.54 -13.70
CA CYS A 142 8.26 23.97 -14.64
C CYS A 142 7.87 22.57 -15.14
N ASN A 143 7.07 21.83 -14.37
CA ASN A 143 6.76 20.43 -14.65
C ASN A 143 5.26 20.10 -14.61
N ARG A 144 4.38 21.11 -14.82
CA ARG A 144 2.90 20.95 -14.86
C ARG A 144 2.41 19.76 -15.71
N ARG A 145 3.22 19.25 -16.63
CA ARG A 145 2.85 18.26 -17.65
C ARG A 145 3.49 16.87 -17.49
N ALA A 146 4.41 16.66 -16.55
CA ALA A 146 5.17 15.40 -16.46
C ALA A 146 4.78 14.54 -15.25
N ILE A 147 4.36 13.30 -15.52
CA ILE A 147 4.21 12.25 -14.51
C ILE A 147 5.62 11.83 -14.08
N ASN A 148 5.94 11.94 -12.80
CA ASN A 148 7.28 11.60 -12.29
C ASN A 148 7.39 10.18 -11.70
N PHE A 149 6.48 9.27 -12.11
CA PHE A 149 6.56 7.84 -11.81
C PHE A 149 6.09 7.00 -13.01
N SER A 150 6.75 5.87 -13.29
CA SER A 150 6.40 5.02 -14.44
C SER A 150 5.04 4.35 -14.24
N LYS A 151 4.08 4.70 -15.10
CA LYS A 151 2.75 4.06 -15.18
C LYS A 151 2.89 2.57 -15.47
N THR A 152 3.75 2.22 -16.41
CA THR A 152 3.99 0.81 -16.77
C THR A 152 4.46 -0.01 -15.56
N SER A 153 5.39 0.53 -14.76
CA SER A 153 5.83 -0.13 -13.52
C SER A 153 4.71 -0.29 -12.50
N ALA A 154 3.90 0.75 -12.27
CA ALA A 154 2.78 0.70 -11.33
C ALA A 154 1.70 -0.32 -11.74
N MET A 155 1.38 -0.39 -13.05
CA MET A 155 0.47 -1.42 -13.59
C MET A 155 0.97 -2.82 -13.33
N ILE A 156 2.24 -3.09 -13.66
CA ILE A 156 2.83 -4.42 -13.51
C ILE A 156 2.80 -4.84 -12.03
N LYS A 157 3.17 -3.94 -11.11
CA LYS A 157 3.13 -4.22 -9.67
C LYS A 157 1.72 -4.57 -9.17
N ILE A 158 0.70 -3.77 -9.55
CA ILE A 158 -0.70 -4.07 -9.19
C ILE A 158 -1.17 -5.37 -9.82
N LEU A 159 -0.87 -5.61 -11.09
CA LEU A 159 -1.26 -6.83 -11.79
C LEU A 159 -0.65 -8.08 -11.15
N ILE A 160 0.65 -8.06 -10.83
CA ILE A 160 1.32 -9.15 -10.10
C ILE A 160 0.63 -9.39 -8.76
N LEU A 161 0.34 -8.32 -8.00
CA LEU A 161 -0.33 -8.45 -6.72
C LEU A 161 -1.72 -9.10 -6.87
N TRP A 162 -2.50 -8.65 -7.83
CA TRP A 162 -3.83 -9.19 -8.12
C TRP A 162 -3.78 -10.66 -8.53
N ILE A 163 -2.86 -11.04 -9.42
CA ILE A 163 -2.68 -12.41 -9.88
C ILE A 163 -2.35 -13.32 -8.69
N VAL A 164 -1.38 -12.94 -7.85
CA VAL A 164 -0.95 -13.75 -6.71
C VAL A 164 -2.09 -13.91 -5.69
N TYR A 165 -2.79 -12.82 -5.36
CA TYR A 165 -3.88 -12.83 -4.38
C TYR A 165 -5.08 -13.66 -4.84
N ILE A 166 -5.48 -13.53 -6.12
CA ILE A 166 -6.56 -14.35 -6.71
C ILE A 166 -6.13 -15.82 -6.80
N SER A 167 -4.88 -16.09 -7.15
CA SER A 167 -4.34 -17.47 -7.18
C SER A 167 -4.39 -18.12 -5.80
N CYS A 168 -4.11 -17.39 -4.71
CA CYS A 168 -4.27 -17.90 -3.34
C CYS A 168 -5.69 -18.38 -3.06
N ALA A 169 -6.70 -17.58 -3.45
CA ALA A 169 -8.10 -17.92 -3.27
C ALA A 169 -8.49 -19.14 -4.10
N ILE A 170 -8.11 -19.19 -5.38
CA ILE A 170 -8.43 -20.31 -6.29
C ILE A 170 -7.80 -21.60 -5.81
N ILE A 171 -6.50 -21.59 -5.47
CA ILE A 171 -5.78 -22.78 -5.00
C ILE A 171 -6.39 -23.31 -3.71
N THR A 172 -6.64 -22.42 -2.73
CA THR A 172 -7.33 -22.77 -1.48
C THR A 172 -8.66 -23.47 -1.75
N CYS A 173 -9.51 -22.85 -2.58
CA CYS A 173 -10.85 -23.40 -2.83
C CYS A 173 -10.77 -24.74 -3.56
N THR A 174 -9.82 -24.87 -4.48
CA THR A 174 -9.60 -26.11 -5.24
C THR A 174 -9.18 -27.24 -4.30
N ILE A 175 -8.17 -27.03 -3.45
CA ILE A 175 -7.63 -28.04 -2.53
C ILE A 175 -8.68 -28.45 -1.50
N ASN A 176 -9.41 -27.48 -0.94
CA ASN A 176 -10.48 -27.75 0.01
C ASN A 176 -11.61 -28.57 -0.62
N TYR A 177 -11.97 -28.28 -1.88
CA TYR A 177 -12.99 -29.04 -2.60
C TYR A 177 -12.54 -30.46 -2.98
N THR A 178 -11.32 -30.62 -3.49
CA THR A 178 -10.79 -31.93 -3.89
C THR A 178 -10.64 -32.86 -2.71
N ASN A 179 -10.18 -32.33 -1.58
CA ASN A 179 -9.94 -33.10 -0.36
C ASN A 179 -11.13 -33.12 0.60
N TYR A 180 -12.32 -32.67 0.17
CA TYR A 180 -13.47 -32.50 1.05
C TYR A 180 -13.80 -33.77 1.87
N GLU A 181 -13.96 -34.90 1.19
CA GLU A 181 -14.34 -36.18 1.82
C GLU A 181 -13.26 -36.65 2.80
N ILE A 182 -11.98 -36.53 2.39
CA ILE A 182 -10.83 -36.87 3.25
C ILE A 182 -10.79 -35.96 4.49
N ASN A 183 -11.08 -34.67 4.34
CA ASN A 183 -11.09 -33.71 5.43
C ASN A 183 -12.26 -33.98 6.39
N GLU A 184 -13.41 -34.41 5.87
CA GLU A 184 -14.57 -34.82 6.67
C GLU A 184 -14.23 -36.07 7.50
N GLU A 185 -13.65 -37.09 6.88
CA GLU A 185 -13.18 -38.31 7.58
C GLU A 185 -12.15 -38.00 8.67
N LYS A 186 -11.18 -37.11 8.37
CA LYS A 186 -10.13 -36.69 9.29
C LYS A 186 -10.58 -35.65 10.32
N LYS A 187 -11.85 -35.22 10.31
CA LYS A 187 -12.40 -34.18 11.20
C LYS A 187 -11.66 -32.83 11.10
N ILE A 188 -11.21 -32.47 9.89
CA ILE A 188 -10.56 -31.19 9.60
C ILE A 188 -11.64 -30.16 9.22
N THR A 189 -12.24 -29.52 10.24
CA THR A 189 -13.49 -28.75 10.11
C THR A 189 -13.36 -27.42 9.37
N TYR A 190 -12.17 -26.83 9.27
CA TYR A 190 -12.00 -25.53 8.60
C TYR A 190 -11.84 -25.62 7.08
N LYS A 191 -11.61 -26.82 6.54
CA LYS A 191 -11.46 -27.09 5.10
C LYS A 191 -12.73 -27.64 4.44
N ILE A 192 -13.79 -27.86 5.22
CA ILE A 192 -15.10 -28.33 4.71
C ILE A 192 -16.06 -27.15 4.50
N SER A 193 -17.23 -27.42 3.93
CA SER A 193 -18.24 -26.39 3.70
C SER A 193 -18.81 -25.91 5.02
N LYS A 194 -19.04 -24.60 5.13
CA LYS A 194 -19.57 -24.01 6.37
C LYS A 194 -21.08 -23.88 6.38
N PHE A 195 -21.72 -23.86 5.20
CA PHE A 195 -23.16 -23.69 5.10
C PHE A 195 -23.89 -25.03 5.21
N PHE A 196 -23.42 -26.08 4.52
CA PHE A 196 -24.04 -27.41 4.57
C PHE A 196 -23.04 -28.55 4.28
N ASN A 197 -22.95 -28.98 3.02
CA ASN A 197 -22.19 -30.15 2.59
C ASN A 197 -21.32 -29.80 1.37
N LYS A 198 -20.64 -30.79 0.77
CA LYS A 198 -19.78 -30.58 -0.41
C LYS A 198 -20.49 -29.86 -1.56
N GLN A 199 -21.80 -30.09 -1.75
CA GLN A 199 -22.56 -29.46 -2.84
C GLN A 199 -22.75 -27.96 -2.66
N THR A 200 -22.68 -27.45 -1.42
CA THR A 200 -22.83 -26.02 -1.12
C THR A 200 -21.51 -25.28 -0.98
N PHE A 201 -20.37 -25.97 -1.17
CA PHE A 201 -19.03 -25.39 -1.06
C PHE A 201 -18.77 -24.22 -2.03
N PHE A 202 -19.54 -24.11 -3.12
CA PHE A 202 -19.47 -22.97 -4.03
C PHE A 202 -19.82 -21.63 -3.34
N LEU A 203 -20.67 -21.64 -2.30
CA LEU A 203 -20.98 -20.44 -1.51
C LEU A 203 -19.75 -19.97 -0.73
N ASP A 204 -19.04 -20.90 -0.10
CA ASP A 204 -17.80 -20.61 0.62
C ASP A 204 -16.73 -20.05 -0.32
N THR A 205 -16.61 -20.66 -1.51
CA THR A 205 -15.72 -20.19 -2.58
C THR A 205 -16.04 -18.77 -3.00
N PHE A 206 -17.32 -18.44 -3.20
CA PHE A 206 -17.76 -17.09 -3.57
C PHE A 206 -17.39 -16.07 -2.50
N ILE A 207 -17.61 -16.38 -1.21
CA ILE A 207 -17.27 -15.49 -0.09
C ILE A 207 -15.76 -15.26 -0.01
N ILE A 208 -14.95 -16.32 -0.16
CA ILE A 208 -13.49 -16.21 -0.12
C ILE A 208 -13.00 -15.34 -1.28
N ILE A 209 -13.41 -15.61 -2.52
CA ILE A 209 -13.00 -14.82 -3.69
C ILE A 209 -13.42 -13.36 -3.52
N PHE A 210 -14.65 -13.12 -3.06
CA PHE A 210 -15.16 -11.77 -2.83
C PHE A 210 -14.35 -11.01 -1.77
N ALA A 211 -14.04 -11.64 -0.64
CA ALA A 211 -13.19 -11.05 0.41
C ALA A 211 -11.78 -10.71 -0.11
N ASN A 212 -11.23 -11.56 -0.99
CA ASN A 212 -9.92 -11.34 -1.59
C ASN A 212 -9.92 -10.14 -2.54
N ILE A 213 -10.92 -10.03 -3.44
CA ILE A 213 -11.09 -8.87 -4.34
C ILE A 213 -11.23 -7.58 -3.56
N LEU A 214 -12.03 -7.60 -2.49
CA LEU A 214 -12.27 -6.44 -1.65
C LEU A 214 -10.99 -6.00 -0.91
N THR A 215 -10.18 -6.95 -0.43
CA THR A 215 -8.87 -6.62 0.16
C THR A 215 -7.92 -6.02 -0.87
N LEU A 216 -7.82 -6.62 -2.05
CA LEU A 216 -7.00 -6.14 -3.17
C LEU A 216 -7.37 -4.70 -3.57
N PHE A 217 -8.66 -4.38 -3.60
CA PHE A 217 -9.14 -3.05 -3.93
C PHE A 217 -8.58 -1.99 -2.96
N PHE A 218 -8.66 -2.23 -1.64
CA PHE A 218 -8.14 -1.28 -0.65
C PHE A 218 -6.62 -1.18 -0.67
N ILE A 219 -5.92 -2.31 -0.80
CA ILE A 219 -4.45 -2.29 -0.93
C ILE A 219 -4.03 -1.48 -2.14
N SER A 220 -4.72 -1.65 -3.28
CA SER A 220 -4.41 -0.92 -4.50
C SER A 220 -4.65 0.59 -4.35
N LEU A 221 -5.70 1.01 -3.65
CA LEU A 221 -5.94 2.43 -3.33
C LEU A 221 -4.81 3.04 -2.50
N TYR A 222 -4.34 2.32 -1.48
CA TYR A 222 -3.25 2.79 -0.63
C TYR A 222 -1.92 2.84 -1.39
N LEU A 223 -1.61 1.82 -2.18
CA LEU A 223 -0.41 1.78 -3.03
C LEU A 223 -0.37 2.95 -4.01
N CYS A 224 -1.45 3.20 -4.75
CA CYS A 224 -1.53 4.32 -5.67
C CYS A 224 -1.29 5.68 -4.97
N THR A 225 -1.83 5.84 -3.76
CA THR A 225 -1.65 7.06 -2.96
C THR A 225 -0.18 7.25 -2.56
N TYR A 226 0.47 6.20 -2.05
CA TYR A 226 1.89 6.26 -1.68
C TYR A 226 2.82 6.41 -2.89
N TRP A 227 2.52 5.78 -4.03
CA TRP A 227 3.30 5.97 -5.27
C TRP A 227 3.20 7.38 -5.81
N ALA A 228 2.03 8.03 -5.71
CA ALA A 228 1.88 9.43 -6.09
C ALA A 228 2.78 10.33 -5.22
N ILE A 229 2.80 10.13 -3.90
CA ILE A 229 3.70 10.86 -2.99
C ILE A 229 5.17 10.60 -3.31
N GLN A 230 5.54 9.34 -3.57
CA GLN A 230 6.90 8.98 -3.96
C GLN A 230 7.33 9.69 -5.25
N GLY A 231 6.44 9.74 -6.25
CA GLY A 231 6.70 10.44 -7.51
C GLY A 231 6.96 11.92 -7.30
N GLU A 232 6.14 12.60 -6.49
CA GLU A 232 6.29 14.03 -6.25
C GLU A 232 7.51 14.39 -5.39
N THR A 233 7.84 13.58 -4.39
CA THR A 233 9.08 13.78 -3.60
C THR A 233 10.33 13.55 -4.43
N SER A 234 10.33 12.55 -5.31
CA SER A 234 11.43 12.29 -6.26
C SER A 234 11.62 13.45 -7.24
N ASN A 235 10.51 13.93 -7.82
CA ASN A 235 10.50 15.11 -8.70
C ASN A 235 11.03 16.35 -7.98
N PHE A 236 10.56 16.59 -6.76
CA PHE A 236 11.02 17.72 -5.98
C PHE A 236 12.53 17.68 -5.79
N SER A 237 13.07 16.53 -5.39
CA SER A 237 14.49 16.35 -5.12
C SER A 237 15.36 16.54 -6.36
N SER A 238 14.93 15.97 -7.48
CA SER A 238 15.54 16.18 -8.80
C SER A 238 15.62 17.67 -9.17
N GLN A 239 14.51 18.38 -9.04
CA GLN A 239 14.44 19.80 -9.39
C GLN A 239 15.21 20.69 -8.42
N ALA A 240 15.14 20.42 -7.12
CA ALA A 240 15.89 21.15 -6.11
C ALA A 240 17.39 21.04 -6.39
N LYS A 241 17.88 19.84 -6.67
CA LYS A 241 19.27 19.61 -7.07
C LYS A 241 19.63 20.37 -8.35
N ARG A 242 18.78 20.35 -9.38
CA ARG A 242 19.04 21.08 -10.64
C ARG A 242 19.13 22.59 -10.42
N LEU A 243 18.14 23.17 -9.73
CA LEU A 243 18.02 24.62 -9.55
C LEU A 243 19.05 25.21 -8.57
N LEU A 244 19.54 24.41 -7.63
CA LEU A 244 20.52 24.84 -6.64
C LEU A 244 21.96 24.53 -7.07
N ASP A 245 22.23 23.38 -7.69
CA ASP A 245 23.60 22.98 -8.04
C ASP A 245 24.03 23.37 -9.47
N GLN A 246 23.09 23.51 -10.42
CA GLN A 246 23.40 23.72 -11.85
C GLN A 246 23.07 25.14 -12.35
N ASP A 247 22.04 25.79 -11.80
CA ASP A 247 21.59 27.17 -12.16
C ASP A 247 21.82 28.19 -11.02
N CYS A 248 23.05 28.26 -10.51
CA CYS A 248 23.41 29.04 -9.31
C CYS A 248 23.21 30.56 -9.43
N VAL A 249 23.08 31.10 -10.66
CA VAL A 249 23.02 32.55 -10.92
C VAL A 249 21.76 33.20 -10.31
N ASN A 250 20.69 32.43 -10.09
CA ASN A 250 19.43 32.89 -9.49
C ASN A 250 19.09 32.17 -8.17
N ALA A 251 20.10 31.77 -7.39
CA ALA A 251 19.92 30.97 -6.16
C ALA A 251 18.85 31.52 -5.20
N ARG A 252 18.71 32.85 -5.06
CA ARG A 252 17.67 33.47 -4.21
C ARG A 252 16.25 33.21 -4.69
N THR A 253 15.96 33.52 -5.95
CA THR A 253 14.63 33.30 -6.55
C THR A 253 14.29 31.81 -6.57
N ASN A 254 15.29 30.97 -6.88
CA ASN A 254 15.14 29.52 -6.88
C ASN A 254 14.82 28.98 -5.48
N LEU A 255 15.55 29.43 -4.44
CA LEU A 255 15.34 28.98 -3.06
C LEU A 255 13.97 29.42 -2.51
N ILE A 256 13.54 30.66 -2.78
CA ILE A 256 12.22 31.15 -2.35
C ILE A 256 11.10 30.29 -2.99
N SER A 257 11.21 30.03 -4.29
CA SER A 257 10.26 29.18 -5.03
C SER A 257 10.24 27.75 -4.47
N LEU A 258 11.42 27.14 -4.30
CA LEU A 258 11.57 25.80 -3.73
C LEU A 258 11.01 25.72 -2.30
N SER A 259 11.20 26.74 -1.46
CA SER A 259 10.70 26.78 -0.08
C SER A 259 9.17 26.77 -0.01
N MET A 260 8.50 27.54 -0.86
CA MET A 260 7.03 27.55 -0.94
C MET A 260 6.50 26.18 -1.37
N ARG A 261 7.09 25.61 -2.44
CA ARG A 261 6.68 24.31 -2.96
C ARG A 261 6.95 23.18 -1.96
N HIS A 262 8.10 23.21 -1.27
CA HIS A 262 8.46 22.26 -0.22
C HIS A 262 7.44 22.27 0.92
N THR A 263 6.95 23.46 1.32
CA THR A 263 5.94 23.58 2.38
C THR A 263 4.67 22.81 2.03
N LYS A 264 4.17 22.95 0.79
CA LYS A 264 3.00 22.23 0.31
C LYS A 264 3.23 20.73 0.15
N LEU A 265 4.42 20.33 -0.31
CA LEU A 265 4.80 18.91 -0.38
C LEU A 265 4.77 18.27 1.00
N MET A 266 5.36 18.92 2.00
CA MET A 266 5.41 18.41 3.36
C MET A 266 4.02 18.37 4.01
N GLU A 267 3.17 19.36 3.75
CA GLU A 267 1.77 19.36 4.18
C GLU A 267 1.01 18.15 3.60
N LEU A 268 1.25 17.82 2.32
CA LEU A 268 0.67 16.67 1.65
C LEU A 268 1.22 15.33 2.20
N VAL A 269 2.53 15.23 2.40
CA VAL A 269 3.19 14.03 2.96
C VAL A 269 2.72 13.76 4.39
N SER A 270 2.69 14.77 5.26
CA SER A 270 2.19 14.66 6.65
C SER A 270 0.73 14.24 6.66
N PHE A 271 -0.12 14.84 5.83
CA PHE A 271 -1.53 14.45 5.73
C PHE A 271 -1.72 12.97 5.37
N VAL A 272 -0.95 12.46 4.39
CA VAL A 272 -1.03 11.04 3.99
C VAL A 272 -0.51 10.13 5.10
N ASN A 273 0.64 10.46 5.71
CA ASN A 273 1.20 9.65 6.79
C ASN A 273 0.28 9.61 8.00
N GLU A 274 -0.18 10.74 8.52
CA GLU A 274 -1.06 10.79 9.70
C GLU A 274 -2.39 10.05 9.48
N SER A 275 -2.93 10.14 8.26
CA SER A 275 -4.22 9.52 7.92
C SER A 275 -4.10 8.01 7.67
N LEU A 276 -2.97 7.54 7.13
CA LEU A 276 -2.80 6.14 6.70
C LEU A 276 -1.84 5.31 7.57
N ASP A 277 -1.07 5.90 8.49
CA ASP A 277 -0.05 5.19 9.28
C ASP A 277 -0.62 4.02 10.09
N LYS A 278 -1.73 4.24 10.82
CA LYS A 278 -2.43 3.17 11.57
C LYS A 278 -2.81 1.99 10.68
N TYR A 279 -3.20 2.31 9.45
CA TYR A 279 -3.70 1.35 8.48
C TYR A 279 -2.58 0.53 7.85
N THR A 280 -1.51 1.21 7.44
CA THR A 280 -0.27 0.60 6.98
C THR A 280 0.33 -0.31 8.05
N ASN A 281 0.30 0.12 9.32
CA ASN A 281 0.84 -0.65 10.44
C ASN A 281 0.10 -1.96 10.68
N ILE A 282 -1.22 -1.94 10.69
CA ILE A 282 -2.02 -3.17 10.87
C ILE A 282 -1.77 -4.14 9.72
N LEU A 283 -1.73 -3.63 8.50
CA LEU A 283 -1.57 -4.45 7.32
C LEU A 283 -0.19 -5.12 7.25
N VAL A 284 0.89 -4.36 7.50
CA VAL A 284 2.25 -4.92 7.56
C VAL A 284 2.37 -5.92 8.71
N PHE A 285 1.78 -5.63 9.87
CA PHE A 285 1.81 -6.55 11.02
C PHE A 285 1.10 -7.88 10.69
N HIS A 286 -0.08 -7.83 10.08
CA HIS A 286 -0.78 -9.04 9.62
C HIS A 286 0.02 -9.80 8.56
N SER A 287 0.70 -9.10 7.64
CA SER A 287 1.59 -9.76 6.66
C SER A 287 2.75 -10.49 7.34
N ILE A 288 3.35 -9.93 8.40
CA ILE A 288 4.39 -10.60 9.19
C ILE A 288 3.81 -11.85 9.85
N LEU A 289 2.67 -11.74 10.53
CA LEU A 289 2.05 -12.88 11.21
C LEU A 289 1.69 -14.01 10.24
N ILE A 290 1.04 -13.71 9.11
CA ILE A 290 0.72 -14.71 8.08
C ILE A 290 2.01 -15.38 7.59
N THR A 291 3.06 -14.60 7.31
CA THR A 291 4.34 -15.16 6.86
C THR A 291 4.93 -16.12 7.89
N VAL A 292 4.96 -15.74 9.17
CA VAL A 292 5.51 -16.55 10.26
C VAL A 292 4.77 -17.88 10.39
N PHE A 293 3.43 -17.84 10.43
CA PHE A 293 2.62 -19.05 10.57
C PHE A 293 2.64 -19.92 9.31
N SER A 294 2.61 -19.33 8.12
CA SER A 294 2.77 -20.08 6.87
C SER A 294 4.13 -20.77 6.78
N ILE A 295 5.23 -20.14 7.22
CA ILE A 295 6.55 -20.81 7.28
C ILE A 295 6.52 -21.99 8.25
N SER A 296 5.88 -21.84 9.42
CA SER A 296 5.75 -22.91 10.40
C SER A 296 4.99 -24.12 9.83
N VAL A 297 3.91 -23.87 9.09
CA VAL A 297 3.13 -24.89 8.38
C VAL A 297 3.95 -25.55 7.25
N VAL A 298 4.65 -24.76 6.42
CA VAL A 298 5.49 -25.28 5.33
C VAL A 298 6.56 -26.23 5.86
N ARG A 299 7.18 -25.93 7.01
CA ARG A 299 8.18 -26.81 7.61
C ARG A 299 7.60 -28.18 7.97
N ASN A 300 6.38 -28.24 8.50
CA ASN A 300 5.70 -29.51 8.76
C ASN A 300 5.43 -30.28 7.44
N TYR A 301 4.87 -29.61 6.44
CA TYR A 301 4.60 -30.23 5.13
C TYR A 301 5.83 -30.59 4.30
N SER A 302 7.00 -30.03 4.60
CA SER A 302 8.26 -30.46 3.98
C SER A 302 8.77 -31.79 4.51
N LEU A 303 8.37 -32.16 5.74
CA LEU A 303 8.71 -33.44 6.38
C LEU A 303 7.73 -34.56 5.98
N ALA A 304 6.53 -34.19 5.51
CA ALA A 304 5.52 -35.11 5.02
C ALA A 304 5.57 -35.24 3.49
N GLU A 305 5.37 -36.45 2.94
CA GLU A 305 5.28 -36.71 1.50
C GLU A 305 3.94 -36.21 0.92
N ILE A 306 3.75 -34.89 0.96
CA ILE A 306 2.52 -34.24 0.52
C ILE A 306 2.63 -33.80 -0.94
N GLY A 307 1.51 -33.89 -1.67
CA GLY A 307 1.36 -33.50 -3.06
C GLY A 307 1.71 -32.03 -3.32
N GLY A 308 2.21 -31.74 -4.54
CA GLY A 308 2.72 -30.41 -4.89
C GLY A 308 1.72 -29.26 -4.75
N PHE A 309 0.43 -29.51 -5.00
CA PHE A 309 -0.62 -28.49 -4.88
C PHE A 309 -0.82 -27.99 -3.44
N GLU A 310 -0.81 -28.88 -2.46
CA GLU A 310 -0.91 -28.52 -1.03
C GLU A 310 0.31 -27.72 -0.55
N LYS A 311 1.49 -27.96 -1.13
CA LYS A 311 2.68 -27.13 -0.86
C LYS A 311 2.50 -25.71 -1.39
N PHE A 312 1.90 -25.53 -2.57
CA PHE A 312 1.61 -24.20 -3.11
C PHE A 312 0.58 -23.43 -2.27
N GLU A 313 -0.42 -24.10 -1.69
CA GLU A 313 -1.43 -23.48 -0.80
C GLU A 313 -0.79 -22.67 0.34
N VAL A 314 0.33 -23.18 0.89
CA VAL A 314 0.98 -22.59 2.06
C VAL A 314 2.14 -21.68 1.67
N GLN A 315 2.78 -21.91 0.52
CA GLN A 315 3.87 -21.07 0.03
C GLN A 315 3.38 -19.76 -0.61
N LEU A 316 2.23 -19.78 -1.30
CA LEU A 316 1.72 -18.60 -2.00
C LEU A 316 1.37 -17.44 -1.05
N PRO A 317 0.76 -17.68 0.15
CA PRO A 317 0.56 -16.64 1.15
C PRO A 317 1.86 -15.98 1.66
N ILE A 318 2.97 -16.71 1.71
CA ILE A 318 4.30 -16.16 2.08
C ILE A 318 4.74 -15.15 1.03
N LEU A 319 4.75 -15.55 -0.25
CA LEU A 319 5.11 -14.68 -1.36
C LEU A 319 4.20 -13.44 -1.39
N LEU A 320 2.90 -13.65 -1.21
CA LEU A 320 1.91 -12.57 -1.19
C LEU A 320 2.21 -11.55 -0.09
N CYS A 321 2.44 -12.00 1.15
CA CYS A 321 2.69 -11.11 2.27
C CYS A 321 4.00 -10.34 2.13
N ILE A 322 5.04 -10.97 1.56
CA ILE A 322 6.30 -10.30 1.22
C ILE A 322 6.06 -9.21 0.18
N LEU A 323 5.34 -9.52 -0.92
CA LEU A 323 5.02 -8.54 -1.96
C LEU A 323 4.24 -7.36 -1.40
N VAL A 324 3.23 -7.62 -0.57
CA VAL A 324 2.42 -6.59 0.09
C VAL A 324 3.29 -5.69 0.97
N ALA A 325 4.11 -6.28 1.85
CA ALA A 325 4.99 -5.52 2.74
C ALA A 325 6.00 -4.66 1.95
N VAL A 326 6.64 -5.25 0.93
CA VAL A 326 7.63 -4.54 0.10
C VAL A 326 6.98 -3.42 -0.71
N PHE A 327 5.84 -3.67 -1.36
CA PHE A 327 5.19 -2.69 -2.23
C PHE A 327 4.62 -1.51 -1.43
N ILE A 328 4.18 -1.72 -0.18
CA ILE A 328 3.69 -0.64 0.68
C ILE A 328 4.84 0.13 1.34
N LEU A 329 5.85 -0.56 1.88
CA LEU A 329 6.94 0.11 2.61
C LEU A 329 7.94 0.81 1.70
N SER A 330 8.20 0.27 0.50
CA SER A 330 9.15 0.85 -0.46
C SER A 330 8.87 2.32 -0.84
N PRO A 331 7.64 2.72 -1.24
CA PRO A 331 7.36 4.11 -1.57
C PRO A 331 7.46 5.05 -0.36
N ILE A 332 7.11 4.57 0.83
CA ILE A 332 7.23 5.36 2.07
C ILE A 332 8.70 5.63 2.37
N ALA A 333 9.53 4.57 2.38
CA ALA A 333 10.96 4.68 2.61
C ALA A 333 11.65 5.55 1.54
N SER A 334 11.30 5.39 0.27
CA SER A 334 11.84 6.21 -0.82
C SER A 334 11.45 7.68 -0.71
N SER A 335 10.23 7.99 -0.26
CA SER A 335 9.79 9.37 -0.04
C SER A 335 10.63 10.03 1.07
N HIS A 336 10.90 9.28 2.14
CA HIS A 336 11.75 9.73 3.24
C HIS A 336 13.21 9.94 2.80
N ASP A 337 13.77 9.03 2.00
CA ASP A 337 15.12 9.18 1.43
C ASP A 337 15.22 10.43 0.53
N ASN A 338 14.23 10.69 -0.31
CA ASN A 338 14.18 11.91 -1.13
C ASN A 338 14.16 13.18 -0.26
N ILE A 339 13.35 13.21 0.79
CA ILE A 339 13.30 14.33 1.74
C ILE A 339 14.67 14.55 2.43
N LEU A 340 15.39 13.48 2.77
CA LEU A 340 16.75 13.60 3.32
C LEU A 340 17.76 14.11 2.28
N LYS A 341 17.62 13.71 1.02
CA LYS A 341 18.44 14.26 -0.08
C LYS A 341 18.20 15.75 -0.27
N ASP A 342 16.98 16.22 -0.09
CA ASP A 342 16.65 17.65 -0.18
C ASP A 342 17.38 18.43 0.92
N LYS A 343 17.35 17.92 2.16
CA LYS A 343 18.12 18.47 3.28
C LYS A 343 19.60 18.57 2.94
N ASN A 344 20.19 17.49 2.42
CA ASN A 344 21.60 17.46 2.06
C ASN A 344 21.92 18.43 0.91
N THR A 345 21.05 18.52 -0.09
CA THR A 345 21.19 19.47 -1.21
C THR A 345 21.22 20.90 -0.68
N ILE A 346 20.33 21.25 0.26
CA ILE A 346 20.32 22.58 0.87
C ILE A 346 21.58 22.80 1.71
N LEU A 347 21.92 21.88 2.61
CA LEU A 347 23.03 22.02 3.57
C LEU A 347 24.41 22.13 2.91
N PHE A 348 24.63 21.42 1.80
CA PHE A 348 25.94 21.38 1.15
C PHE A 348 26.05 22.33 -0.05
N ASN A 349 25.03 23.16 -0.31
CA ASN A 349 25.10 24.12 -1.41
C ASN A 349 25.85 25.40 -1.01
N ASN A 350 27.05 25.58 -1.56
CA ASN A 350 27.90 26.71 -1.24
C ASN A 350 27.28 28.07 -1.59
N ALA A 351 26.47 28.16 -2.65
CA ALA A 351 25.85 29.41 -3.08
C ALA A 351 24.77 29.92 -2.10
N LEU A 352 24.25 29.05 -1.25
CA LEU A 352 23.29 29.42 -0.20
C LEU A 352 24.00 30.00 1.04
N PHE A 353 25.20 29.51 1.35
CA PHE A 353 25.91 29.86 2.57
C PHE A 353 27.01 30.92 2.38
N HIS A 354 27.58 31.02 1.17
CA HIS A 354 28.72 31.88 0.86
C HIS A 354 28.53 32.68 -0.45
N PRO A 355 28.69 34.02 -0.43
CA PRO A 355 28.88 34.88 0.74
C PRO A 355 27.62 34.93 1.62
N TYR A 356 27.77 35.28 2.91
CA TYR A 356 26.66 35.27 3.87
C TYR A 356 25.51 36.17 3.42
N ASN A 357 24.30 35.60 3.39
CA ASN A 357 23.06 36.33 3.13
C ASN A 357 22.01 35.88 4.17
N ALA A 358 21.61 36.79 5.07
CA ALA A 358 20.72 36.48 6.17
C ALA A 358 19.36 35.90 5.72
N GLU A 359 18.83 36.36 4.58
CA GLU A 359 17.55 35.88 4.04
C GLU A 359 17.68 34.45 3.50
N LEU A 360 18.72 34.16 2.72
CA LEU A 360 18.99 32.81 2.21
C LEU A 360 19.25 31.82 3.33
N HIS A 361 20.04 32.24 4.33
CA HIS A 361 20.31 31.43 5.52
C HIS A 361 19.01 31.14 6.28
N SER A 362 18.18 32.16 6.54
CA SER A 362 16.90 31.99 7.24
C SER A 362 15.94 31.05 6.49
N ILE A 363 15.84 31.17 5.16
CA ILE A 363 14.95 30.32 4.35
C ILE A 363 15.48 28.87 4.34
N SER A 364 16.77 28.69 4.13
CA SER A 364 17.42 27.37 4.14
C SER A 364 17.26 26.69 5.50
N SER A 365 17.51 27.40 6.60
CA SER A 365 17.32 26.90 7.96
C SER A 365 15.86 26.53 8.23
N SER A 366 14.90 27.33 7.77
CA SER A 366 13.46 27.01 7.89
C SER A 366 13.09 25.76 7.10
N MET A 367 13.61 25.57 5.89
CA MET A 367 13.42 24.35 5.10
C MET A 367 13.98 23.13 5.83
N ILE A 368 15.22 23.22 6.33
CA ILE A 368 15.88 22.14 7.08
C ILE A 368 15.07 21.78 8.34
N GLN A 369 14.63 22.77 9.12
CA GLN A 369 13.84 22.54 10.33
C GLN A 369 12.50 21.84 10.02
N ARG A 370 11.84 22.19 8.90
CA ARG A 370 10.63 21.49 8.44
C ARG A 370 10.93 20.03 8.09
N ILE A 371 12.04 19.76 7.40
CA ILE A 371 12.47 18.39 7.07
C ILE A 371 12.71 17.58 8.34
N GLU A 372 13.44 18.15 9.31
CA GLU A 372 13.71 17.50 10.59
C GLU A 372 12.43 17.26 11.39
N SER A 373 11.44 18.16 11.35
CA SER A 373 10.15 17.93 12.00
C SER A 373 9.31 16.84 11.31
N ALA A 374 9.35 16.76 9.98
CA ALA A 374 8.56 15.82 9.20
C ALA A 374 9.11 14.39 9.25
N THR A 375 10.42 14.23 9.37
CA THR A 375 11.08 12.90 9.47
C THR A 375 10.64 12.10 10.70
N TYR A 376 10.07 12.74 11.73
CA TYR A 376 9.50 12.06 12.90
C TYR A 376 8.10 11.46 12.69
N THR A 377 7.43 11.73 11.57
CA THR A 377 5.99 11.45 11.37
C THR A 377 5.65 10.06 10.83
N GLY A 378 6.59 9.33 10.21
CA GLY A 378 6.36 7.97 9.72
C GLY A 378 6.92 6.91 10.67
N ARG A 379 6.07 6.15 11.39
CA ARG A 379 6.53 5.13 12.34
C ARG A 379 5.73 3.84 12.28
N LEU A 380 6.41 2.74 12.00
CA LEU A 380 5.84 1.40 12.11
C LEU A 380 5.57 1.05 13.58
N VAL A 381 4.29 0.78 13.89
CA VAL A 381 3.77 0.51 15.25
C VAL A 381 4.17 1.62 16.23
N HIS A 382 4.24 2.88 15.77
CA HIS A 382 4.69 4.04 16.55
C HIS A 382 6.12 3.95 17.14
N LEU A 383 6.86 2.87 16.87
CA LEU A 383 8.14 2.54 17.49
C LEU A 383 9.31 2.65 16.52
N ILE A 384 9.13 2.17 15.28
CA ILE A 384 10.23 2.04 14.32
C ILE A 384 10.05 3.09 13.22
N PRO A 385 10.97 4.06 13.06
CA PRO A 385 10.86 5.03 11.97
C PRO A 385 10.88 4.31 10.62
N VAL A 386 9.96 4.66 9.72
CA VAL A 386 9.87 4.07 8.37
C VAL A 386 10.90 4.74 7.47
N ASN A 387 12.17 4.37 7.65
CA ASN A 387 13.31 4.83 6.84
C ASN A 387 13.81 3.70 5.92
N GLU A 388 14.94 3.90 5.26
CA GLU A 388 15.60 2.91 4.39
C GLU A 388 15.90 1.56 5.07
N LEU A 389 15.99 1.52 6.40
CA LEU A 389 16.22 0.31 7.18
C LEU A 389 14.92 -0.46 7.50
N ILE A 390 13.74 0.07 7.18
CA ILE A 390 12.47 -0.59 7.56
C ILE A 390 12.32 -1.97 6.92
N LEU A 391 12.70 -2.10 5.65
CA LEU A 391 12.63 -3.38 4.93
C LEU A 391 13.55 -4.43 5.55
N PRO A 392 14.87 -4.18 5.76
CA PRO A 392 15.72 -5.16 6.42
C PRO A 392 15.27 -5.45 7.86
N ILE A 393 14.77 -4.47 8.61
CA ILE A 393 14.23 -4.69 9.97
C ILE A 393 13.03 -5.64 9.93
N VAL A 394 12.07 -5.42 9.04
CA VAL A 394 10.89 -6.28 8.89
C VAL A 394 11.29 -7.70 8.47
N VAL A 395 12.26 -7.85 7.57
CA VAL A 395 12.79 -9.15 7.15
C VAL A 395 13.44 -9.88 8.33
N LEU A 396 14.34 -9.22 9.08
CA LEU A 396 15.00 -9.81 10.24
C LEU A 396 14.01 -10.20 11.33
N ALA A 397 13.03 -9.33 11.61
CA ALA A 397 11.96 -9.63 12.57
C ALA A 397 11.15 -10.86 12.14
N THR A 398 10.79 -10.95 10.85
CA THR A 398 10.08 -12.10 10.30
C THR A 398 10.89 -13.38 10.44
N ILE A 399 12.18 -13.36 10.08
CA ILE A 399 13.08 -14.51 10.22
C ILE A 399 13.17 -14.95 11.68
N PHE A 400 13.41 -14.00 12.60
CA PHE A 400 13.54 -14.29 14.03
C PHE A 400 12.25 -14.89 14.60
N LEU A 401 11.09 -14.30 14.29
CA LEU A 401 9.79 -14.84 14.70
C LEU A 401 9.52 -16.22 14.11
N SER A 402 9.86 -16.46 12.83
CA SER A 402 9.75 -17.79 12.21
C SER A 402 10.66 -18.84 12.86
N ILE A 403 11.82 -18.45 13.39
CA ILE A 403 12.68 -19.35 14.17
C ILE A 403 12.02 -19.66 15.52
N LEU A 404 11.53 -18.64 16.23
CA LEU A 404 10.90 -18.80 17.55
C LEU A 404 9.64 -19.66 17.52
N VAL A 405 8.81 -19.52 16.49
CA VAL A 405 7.57 -20.32 16.35
C VAL A 405 7.89 -21.78 16.02
N GLY A 406 9.04 -22.07 15.42
CA GLY A 406 9.47 -23.45 15.13
C GLY A 406 8.57 -24.17 14.12
N ILE A 407 8.47 -25.49 14.26
CA ILE A 407 7.62 -26.36 13.42
C ILE A 407 6.28 -26.53 14.13
N ALA A 408 5.17 -26.27 13.43
CA ALA A 408 3.84 -26.51 13.97
C ALA A 408 3.66 -28.02 14.22
N PRO A 409 3.42 -28.47 15.46
CA PRO A 409 3.15 -29.89 15.74
C PRO A 409 1.81 -30.32 15.13
N ASN A 410 1.70 -31.60 14.77
CA ASN A 410 0.46 -32.19 14.27
C ASN A 410 -0.65 -32.21 15.32
#